data_AF-A0A7C6FEE5-F1
#
_entry.id   AF-A0A7C6FEE5-F1
#
_cell.length_a   1.000
_cell.length_b   1.000
_cell.length_c   1.000
_cell.angle_alpha   90.00
_cell.angle_beta   90.00
_cell.angle_gamma   90.00
#
_symmetry.space_group_name_H-M   'P 1'
#
loop_
_entity.id
_entity.type
_entity.pdbx_description
1 polymer ?
#
loop_
_entity_poly.entity_id
_entity_poly.type
_entity_poly.pdbx_seq_one_letter_code
_entity_poly.pdbx_strand_id
1 'polypeptide(L)'
;LSIDNISNKDSVFIYYCNDIDSNYTIDLTISFYDNKGESRYKENVKQILVQSNISKKIISICLKDIEGFNPKTDYIYVEGDINGKTIDAHSFFVKPKDYIRPIGDPKFKTKKVKIKRKRGYYGKKYNIYLKSDNVIRNTVIELSYKHSSTETIIMDILPHKNNFIYSFYKNYMPKKPFKIINTNLQ
;
A
#
# COMPACT_ATOMS: atom_id res chain seq x y z
N LEU A 1 27.31 -11.11 8.50
CA LEU A 1 25.83 -11.10 8.62
C LEU A 1 25.32 -12.52 8.39
N SER A 2 25.45 -13.40 9.38
CA SER A 2 24.74 -14.68 9.35
C SER A 2 23.31 -14.39 9.81
N ILE A 3 22.34 -14.52 8.90
CA ILE A 3 20.94 -14.59 9.30
C ILE A 3 20.82 -15.88 10.12
N ASP A 4 20.53 -15.75 11.41
CA ASP A 4 20.45 -16.88 12.34
C ASP A 4 19.65 -18.05 11.75
N ASN A 5 20.30 -19.22 11.73
CA ASN A 5 19.83 -20.49 11.15
C ASN A 5 18.68 -21.16 11.93
N ILE A 6 17.82 -20.38 12.60
CA ILE A 6 16.59 -20.88 13.25
C ILE A 6 15.40 -20.08 12.68
N SER A 7 15.25 -20.15 11.36
CA SER A 7 14.11 -19.60 10.65
C SER A 7 13.16 -20.75 10.36
N ASN A 8 12.04 -20.82 11.08
CA ASN A 8 10.94 -21.70 10.73
C ASN A 8 10.50 -21.35 9.28
N LYS A 9 10.55 -22.31 8.35
CA LYS A 9 10.42 -22.06 6.89
C LYS A 9 9.12 -21.33 6.51
N ASP A 10 8.10 -21.42 7.34
CA ASP A 10 6.80 -20.79 7.16
C ASP A 10 6.60 -19.59 8.11
N SER A 11 7.56 -18.66 8.13
CA SER A 11 7.46 -17.44 8.93
C SER A 11 7.70 -16.18 8.11
N VAL A 12 7.02 -15.11 8.50
CA VAL A 12 7.23 -13.76 8.00
C VAL A 12 8.06 -12.99 9.01
N PHE A 13 9.11 -12.35 8.53
CA PHE A 13 9.98 -11.52 9.34
C PHE A 13 9.73 -10.05 9.02
N ILE A 14 9.43 -9.27 10.05
CA ILE A 14 9.29 -7.82 9.92
C ILE A 14 10.56 -7.16 10.42
N TYR A 15 11.13 -6.31 9.58
CA TYR A 15 12.30 -5.50 9.88
C TYR A 15 11.92 -4.03 9.78
N TYR A 16 12.57 -3.19 10.58
CA TYR A 16 12.68 -1.78 10.23
C TYR A 16 14.02 -1.57 9.53
N CYS A 17 14.03 -0.61 8.62
CA CYS A 17 15.24 -0.05 8.01
C CYS A 17 15.21 1.46 8.28
N ASN A 18 16.26 1.99 8.90
CA ASN A 18 16.36 3.42 9.17
C ASN A 18 17.65 3.98 8.59
N ASP A 19 17.51 4.77 7.53
CA ASP A 19 18.60 5.46 6.86
C ASP A 19 18.75 6.91 7.37
N ILE A 20 18.03 7.28 8.44
CA ILE A 20 18.08 8.62 9.04
C ILE A 20 19.11 8.62 10.16
N ASP A 21 19.89 9.70 10.25
CA ASP A 21 20.86 9.98 11.33
C ASP A 21 20.20 10.32 12.68
N SER A 22 19.03 9.79 12.97
CA SER A 22 18.35 9.98 14.25
C SER A 22 17.59 8.73 14.68
N ASN A 23 17.55 8.54 16.01
CA ASN A 23 16.72 7.53 16.64
C ASN A 23 15.30 8.07 16.78
N TYR A 24 14.32 7.20 16.64
CA TYR A 24 12.93 7.52 16.92
C TYR A 24 12.18 6.30 17.45
N THR A 25 11.00 6.53 17.99
CA THR A 25 10.09 5.48 18.43
C THR A 25 8.97 5.33 17.42
N ILE A 26 8.58 4.09 17.13
CA ILE A 26 7.46 3.78 16.26
C ILE A 26 6.52 2.78 16.94
N ASP A 27 5.22 3.02 16.78
CA ASP A 27 4.18 2.04 17.08
C ASP A 27 3.76 1.38 15.77
N LEU A 28 3.80 0.05 15.71
CA LEU A 28 3.42 -0.74 14.55
C LEU A 28 2.14 -1.53 14.79
N THR A 29 1.34 -1.62 13.75
CA THR A 29 0.23 -2.55 13.60
C THR A 29 0.52 -3.47 12.42
N ILE A 30 0.69 -4.76 12.69
CA ILE A 30 0.90 -5.79 11.68
C ILE A 30 -0.43 -6.52 11.50
N SER A 31 -0.91 -6.64 10.27
CA SER A 31 -2.20 -7.26 9.97
C SER A 31 -2.08 -8.19 8.76
N PHE A 32 -2.77 -9.31 8.82
CA PHE A 32 -3.00 -10.17 7.65
C PHE A 32 -4.45 -10.01 7.24
N TYR A 33 -4.66 -9.81 5.94
CA TYR A 33 -5.97 -9.64 5.35
C TYR A 33 -6.19 -10.67 4.26
N ASP A 34 -7.42 -11.11 4.11
CA ASP A 34 -7.82 -11.84 2.91
C ASP A 34 -8.07 -10.91 1.72
N ASN A 35 -8.39 -11.49 0.56
CA ASN A 35 -8.63 -10.75 -0.67
C ASN A 35 -9.86 -9.81 -0.64
N LYS A 36 -10.72 -9.89 0.38
CA LYS A 36 -11.85 -8.98 0.62
C LYS A 36 -11.52 -7.88 1.64
N GLY A 37 -10.35 -7.95 2.27
CA GLY A 37 -9.92 -7.01 3.29
C GLY A 37 -10.42 -7.35 4.69
N GLU A 38 -10.88 -8.58 4.91
CA GLU A 38 -11.21 -9.08 6.24
C GLU A 38 -9.92 -9.47 6.96
N SER A 39 -9.76 -9.02 8.20
CA SER A 39 -8.56 -9.29 8.99
C SER A 39 -8.57 -10.74 9.48
N ARG A 40 -7.51 -11.48 9.15
CA ARG A 40 -7.24 -12.84 9.65
C ARG A 40 -6.44 -12.83 10.94
N TYR A 41 -5.57 -11.83 11.06
CA TYR A 41 -4.64 -11.68 12.17
C TYR A 41 -4.30 -10.21 12.34
N LYS A 42 -4.09 -9.80 13.59
CA LYS A 42 -3.64 -8.46 13.94
C LYS A 42 -2.76 -8.49 15.18
N GLU A 43 -1.62 -7.84 15.10
CA GLU A 43 -0.68 -7.68 16.20
C GLU A 43 -0.25 -6.22 16.30
N ASN A 44 -0.19 -5.69 17.53
CA ASN A 44 0.28 -4.34 17.78
C ASN A 44 1.60 -4.43 18.54
N VAL A 45 2.65 -3.85 17.96
CA VAL A 45 3.98 -3.79 18.57
C VAL A 45 4.29 -2.33 18.86
N LYS A 46 4.28 -1.96 20.13
CA LYS A 46 4.43 -0.57 20.56
C LYS A 46 5.85 -0.25 21.01
N GLN A 47 6.19 1.03 20.94
CA GLN A 47 7.40 1.62 21.49
C GLN A 47 8.69 0.99 20.96
N ILE A 48 8.71 0.66 19.66
CA ILE A 48 9.91 0.12 19.02
C ILE A 48 10.91 1.26 18.88
N LEU A 49 12.05 1.15 19.58
CA LEU A 49 13.18 2.05 19.38
C LEU A 49 13.88 1.72 18.06
N VAL A 50 13.69 2.59 17.08
CA VAL A 50 14.37 2.55 15.79
C VAL A 50 15.66 3.35 15.91
N GLN A 51 16.80 2.65 15.81
CA GLN A 51 18.11 3.29 15.91
C GLN A 51 18.55 3.81 14.54
N SER A 52 19.39 4.84 14.51
CA SER A 52 19.93 5.44 13.30
C SER A 52 20.79 4.46 12.51
N ASN A 53 20.70 4.56 11.18
CA ASN A 53 21.57 3.87 10.21
C ASN A 53 21.69 2.35 10.38
N ILE A 54 20.63 1.69 10.86
CA ILE A 54 20.59 0.23 11.00
C ILE A 54 19.29 -0.37 10.49
N SER A 55 19.36 -1.66 10.19
CA SER A 55 18.20 -2.52 9.96
C SER A 55 18.14 -3.59 11.04
N LYS A 56 16.97 -3.82 11.63
CA LYS A 56 16.81 -4.81 12.71
C LYS A 56 15.45 -5.49 12.64
N LYS A 57 15.44 -6.78 12.96
CA LYS A 57 14.23 -7.58 13.10
C LYS A 57 13.41 -7.07 14.29
N ILE A 58 12.13 -6.83 14.04
CA ILE A 58 11.14 -6.45 15.05
C ILE A 58 10.49 -7.72 15.58
N ILE A 59 9.93 -8.52 14.67
CA ILE A 59 9.16 -9.71 15.02
C ILE A 59 9.22 -10.76 13.91
N SER A 60 8.91 -12.01 14.29
CA SER A 60 8.71 -13.15 13.41
C SER A 60 7.33 -13.72 13.69
N ILE A 61 6.51 -13.90 12.66
CA ILE A 61 5.16 -14.45 12.76
C ILE A 61 5.12 -15.76 11.97
N CYS A 62 4.71 -16.86 12.59
CA CYS A 62 4.55 -18.13 11.88
C CYS A 62 3.20 -18.18 11.17
N LEU A 63 3.22 -18.46 9.88
CA LEU A 63 2.02 -18.47 9.04
C LEU A 63 1.01 -19.53 9.45
N LYS A 64 1.48 -20.65 10.02
CA LYS A 64 0.62 -21.74 10.52
C LYS A 64 -0.25 -21.33 11.71
N ASP A 65 0.15 -20.28 12.44
CA ASP A 65 -0.56 -19.81 13.63
C ASP A 65 -1.69 -18.82 13.24
N ILE A 66 -1.82 -18.49 11.95
CA ILE A 66 -2.88 -17.63 11.42
C ILE A 66 -4.01 -18.51 10.90
N GLU A 67 -5.13 -18.49 11.62
CA GLU A 67 -6.29 -19.31 11.29
C GLU A 67 -6.85 -18.98 9.89
N GLY A 68 -7.04 -20.02 9.08
CA GLY A 68 -7.57 -19.89 7.72
C GLY A 68 -6.63 -19.18 6.74
N PHE A 69 -5.36 -19.01 7.08
CA PHE A 69 -4.37 -18.39 6.20
C PHE A 69 -4.27 -19.12 4.86
N ASN A 70 -4.33 -18.36 3.77
CA ASN A 70 -4.12 -18.88 2.43
C ASN A 70 -3.17 -17.97 1.65
N PRO A 71 -1.94 -18.43 1.33
CA PRO A 71 -0.94 -17.59 0.66
C PRO A 71 -1.36 -17.17 -0.76
N LYS A 72 -2.35 -17.85 -1.38
CA LYS A 72 -2.86 -17.50 -2.71
C LYS A 72 -3.88 -16.35 -2.68
N THR A 73 -4.46 -16.03 -1.54
CA THR A 73 -5.50 -14.97 -1.42
C THR A 73 -5.11 -13.90 -0.43
N ASP A 74 -4.30 -14.24 0.56
CA ASP A 74 -4.03 -13.37 1.69
C ASP A 74 -2.77 -12.54 1.44
N TYR A 75 -2.64 -11.47 2.21
CA TYR A 75 -1.50 -10.58 2.16
C TYR A 75 -1.24 -9.96 3.53
N ILE A 76 0.00 -9.53 3.73
CA ILE A 76 0.40 -8.80 4.93
C ILE A 76 0.37 -7.30 4.67
N TYR A 77 -0.09 -6.56 5.66
CA TYR A 77 -0.08 -5.10 5.70
C TYR A 77 0.48 -4.66 7.05
N VAL A 78 1.46 -3.76 7.02
CA VAL A 78 2.10 -3.19 8.20
C VAL A 78 1.88 -1.69 8.15
N GLU A 79 1.33 -1.15 9.22
CA GLU A 79 1.14 0.28 9.43
C GLU A 79 1.97 0.72 10.63
N GLY A 80 2.65 1.86 10.51
CA GLY A 80 3.43 2.45 11.57
C GLY A 80 3.11 3.91 11.77
N ASP A 81 3.13 4.37 13.02
CA ASP A 81 3.01 5.79 13.35
C ASP A 81 4.32 6.35 13.89
N ILE A 82 4.86 7.34 13.18
CA ILE A 82 6.02 8.12 13.61
C ILE A 82 5.54 9.55 13.88
N ASN A 83 5.28 9.87 15.16
CA ASN A 83 4.87 11.22 15.59
C ASN A 83 3.67 11.77 14.81
N GLY A 84 2.63 10.95 14.61
CA GLY A 84 1.41 11.30 13.89
C GLY A 84 1.52 11.21 12.36
N LYS A 85 2.66 10.72 11.84
CA LYS A 85 2.82 10.39 10.42
C LYS A 85 2.73 8.89 10.24
N THR A 86 1.71 8.46 9.49
CA THR A 86 1.54 7.08 9.10
C THR A 86 2.52 6.70 7.99
N ILE A 87 3.28 5.63 8.21
CA ILE A 87 3.98 4.87 7.18
C ILE A 87 3.29 3.53 7.01
N ASP A 88 3.29 2.98 5.81
CA ASP A 88 2.70 1.68 5.56
C ASP A 88 3.45 0.90 4.49
N ALA A 89 3.38 -0.42 4.58
CA ALA A 89 3.94 -1.34 3.62
C ALA A 89 3.07 -2.61 3.54
N HIS A 90 3.04 -3.24 2.38
CA HIS A 90 2.33 -4.50 2.18
C HIS A 90 3.12 -5.45 1.30
N SER A 91 2.82 -6.74 1.42
CA SER A 91 3.42 -7.79 0.59
C SER A 91 2.47 -8.95 0.37
N PHE A 92 2.65 -9.65 -0.75
CA PHE A 92 1.90 -10.84 -1.14
C PHE A 92 2.80 -12.07 -1.07
N PHE A 93 2.21 -13.23 -0.76
CA PHE A 93 2.95 -14.48 -0.59
C PHE A 93 3.16 -15.26 -1.90
N VAL A 94 2.47 -14.86 -2.97
CA VAL A 94 2.57 -15.48 -4.30
C VAL A 94 2.75 -14.43 -5.38
N LYS A 95 3.27 -14.87 -6.53
CA LYS A 95 3.39 -14.04 -7.73
C LYS A 95 1.99 -13.57 -8.19
N PRO A 96 1.88 -12.42 -8.88
CA PRO A 96 0.60 -11.91 -9.37
C PRO A 96 -0.24 -12.94 -10.13
N LYS A 97 0.39 -13.73 -11.00
CA LYS A 97 -0.26 -14.79 -11.80
C LYS A 97 -0.84 -15.94 -10.97
N ASP A 98 -0.30 -16.18 -9.78
CA ASP A 98 -0.68 -17.30 -8.90
C ASP A 98 -1.67 -16.85 -7.81
N TYR A 99 -2.00 -15.56 -7.78
CA TYR A 99 -2.93 -14.95 -6.82
C TYR A 99 -4.38 -15.22 -7.25
N ILE A 100 -5.15 -15.85 -6.37
CA ILE A 100 -6.55 -16.19 -6.63
C ILE A 100 -7.42 -14.97 -6.35
N ARG A 101 -7.84 -14.35 -7.44
CA ARG A 101 -8.80 -13.25 -7.48
C ARG A 101 -10.23 -13.80 -7.41
N PRO A 102 -11.11 -13.23 -6.57
CA PRO A 102 -12.55 -13.43 -6.73
C PRO A 102 -13.03 -12.68 -7.99
N ILE A 103 -14.00 -13.24 -8.71
CA ILE A 103 -14.59 -12.62 -9.89
C ILE A 103 -15.28 -11.31 -9.46
N GLY A 104 -14.71 -10.19 -9.89
CA GLY A 104 -15.21 -8.86 -9.60
C GLY A 104 -14.30 -7.81 -10.24
N ASP A 105 -14.91 -6.71 -10.69
CA ASP A 105 -14.21 -5.56 -11.26
C ASP A 105 -14.15 -4.41 -10.23
N PRO A 106 -13.07 -3.59 -10.22
CA PRO A 106 -12.99 -2.41 -9.38
C PRO A 106 -14.20 -1.47 -9.57
N LYS A 107 -14.78 -1.00 -8.46
CA LYS A 107 -15.81 0.06 -8.50
C LYS A 107 -15.17 1.44 -8.39
N PHE A 108 -15.22 2.22 -9.48
CA PHE A 108 -14.61 3.54 -9.55
C PHE A 108 -15.44 4.66 -8.90
N LYS A 109 -14.82 5.50 -8.06
CA LYS A 109 -15.39 6.77 -7.60
C LYS A 109 -14.37 7.91 -7.66
N THR A 110 -14.40 8.72 -8.71
CA THR A 110 -13.57 9.94 -8.79
C THR A 110 -14.24 11.10 -8.05
N LYS A 111 -13.58 11.73 -7.07
CA LYS A 111 -14.06 12.95 -6.39
C LYS A 111 -13.18 14.15 -6.72
N LYS A 112 -13.73 15.15 -7.42
CA LYS A 112 -13.04 16.42 -7.68
C LYS A 112 -13.00 17.24 -6.39
N VAL A 113 -11.81 17.62 -5.93
CA VAL A 113 -11.62 18.52 -4.77
C VAL A 113 -11.12 19.86 -5.28
N LYS A 114 -11.82 20.96 -4.97
CA LYS A 114 -11.33 22.32 -5.21
C LYS A 114 -10.50 22.75 -4.00
N ILE A 115 -9.27 23.21 -4.20
CA ILE A 115 -8.45 23.82 -3.14
C ILE A 115 -8.31 25.31 -3.40
N LYS A 116 -8.64 26.14 -2.40
CA LYS A 116 -8.30 27.57 -2.35
C LYS A 116 -7.04 27.74 -1.51
N ARG A 117 -6.02 28.45 -2.00
CA ARG A 117 -4.88 28.94 -1.20
C ARG A 117 -5.01 30.45 -0.95
N LYS A 118 -4.52 30.91 0.21
CA LYS A 118 -4.66 32.28 0.76
C LYS A 118 -3.96 33.41 -0.04
N ARG A 119 -3.19 33.15 -1.12
CA ARG A 119 -2.36 34.18 -1.81
C ARG A 119 -2.26 34.00 -3.35
N GLY A 120 -3.37 34.14 -4.07
CA GLY A 120 -3.35 34.73 -5.42
C GLY A 120 -2.92 33.93 -6.67
N TYR A 121 -2.50 32.66 -6.60
CA TYR A 121 -2.22 31.86 -7.82
C TYR A 121 -3.10 30.59 -7.91
N TYR A 122 -3.81 30.41 -9.04
CA TYR A 122 -4.74 29.30 -9.28
C TYR A 122 -4.05 28.01 -9.77
N GLY A 123 -3.44 27.25 -8.87
CA GLY A 123 -3.17 25.83 -9.11
C GLY A 123 -4.40 24.97 -8.79
N LYS A 124 -4.79 24.04 -9.66
CA LYS A 124 -5.84 23.04 -9.34
C LYS A 124 -5.17 21.77 -8.83
N LYS A 125 -5.47 21.36 -7.60
CA LYS A 125 -5.14 20.02 -7.09
C LYS A 125 -6.30 19.09 -7.45
N TYR A 126 -5.99 17.93 -8.03
CA TYR A 126 -6.96 16.87 -8.22
C TYR A 126 -6.57 15.70 -7.33
N ASN A 127 -7.54 15.16 -6.61
CA ASN A 127 -7.40 13.96 -5.82
C ASN A 127 -8.16 12.85 -6.56
N ILE A 128 -7.51 11.73 -6.82
CA ILE A 128 -8.17 10.54 -7.36
C ILE A 128 -8.25 9.53 -6.22
N TYR A 129 -9.46 9.02 -6.00
CA TYR A 129 -9.73 8.01 -4.99
C TYR A 129 -10.14 6.72 -5.70
N LEU A 130 -9.55 5.61 -5.31
CA LEU A 130 -10.00 4.29 -5.71
C LEU A 130 -10.47 3.53 -4.49
N LYS A 131 -11.60 2.86 -4.66
CA LYS A 131 -12.11 1.87 -3.72
C LYS A 131 -12.39 0.61 -4.51
N SER A 132 -12.16 -0.53 -3.90
CA SER A 132 -12.53 -1.82 -4.44
C SER A 132 -13.05 -2.68 -3.31
N ASP A 133 -13.99 -3.56 -3.62
CA ASP A 133 -14.51 -4.55 -2.68
C ASP A 133 -13.53 -5.73 -2.54
N ASN A 134 -12.55 -5.85 -3.46
CA ASN A 134 -11.52 -6.88 -3.46
C ASN A 134 -10.14 -6.29 -3.76
N VAL A 135 -9.08 -7.03 -3.43
CA VAL A 135 -7.70 -6.71 -3.82
C VAL A 135 -7.54 -6.71 -5.34
N ILE A 136 -6.88 -5.68 -5.87
CA ILE A 136 -6.50 -5.61 -7.29
C ILE A 136 -5.02 -5.25 -7.37
N ARG A 137 -4.24 -6.18 -7.93
CA ARG A 137 -2.78 -6.03 -8.03
C ARG A 137 -2.38 -5.36 -9.34
N ASN A 138 -1.24 -4.67 -9.34
CA ASN A 138 -0.60 -4.08 -10.52
C ASN A 138 -1.56 -3.22 -11.36
N THR A 139 -2.39 -2.39 -10.72
CA THR A 139 -3.30 -1.50 -11.44
C THR A 139 -2.49 -0.40 -12.11
N VAL A 140 -2.59 -0.30 -13.44
CA VAL A 140 -1.99 0.76 -14.23
C VAL A 140 -3.02 1.85 -14.50
N ILE A 141 -2.73 3.07 -14.06
CA ILE A 141 -3.56 4.25 -14.26
C ILE A 141 -2.82 5.19 -15.21
N GLU A 142 -3.38 5.40 -16.40
CA GLU A 142 -2.86 6.35 -17.38
C GLU A 142 -3.61 7.68 -17.28
N LEU A 143 -2.86 8.75 -17.03
CA LEU A 143 -3.35 10.13 -16.99
C LEU A 143 -2.93 10.85 -18.27
N SER A 144 -3.84 10.95 -19.23
CA SER A 144 -3.60 11.67 -20.50
C SER A 144 -4.01 13.15 -20.39
N TYR A 145 -3.14 14.04 -20.87
CA TYR A 145 -3.36 15.49 -20.83
C TYR A 145 -3.45 16.05 -22.24
N LYS A 146 -4.28 17.10 -22.45
CA LYS A 146 -4.59 17.65 -23.79
C LYS A 146 -3.35 18.18 -24.55
N HIS A 147 -2.33 18.63 -23.84
CA HIS A 147 -1.13 19.27 -24.40
C HIS A 147 0.16 18.86 -23.65
N SER A 148 0.20 17.71 -22.99
CA SER A 148 1.40 17.23 -22.29
C SER A 148 1.53 15.72 -22.36
N SER A 149 2.69 15.23 -21.90
CA SER A 149 2.99 13.80 -21.74
C SER A 149 1.94 13.08 -20.89
N THR A 150 1.76 11.79 -21.17
CA THR A 150 0.99 10.86 -20.33
C THR A 150 1.79 10.52 -19.08
N GLU A 151 1.12 10.48 -17.93
CA GLU A 151 1.69 9.95 -16.69
C GLU A 151 1.09 8.58 -16.41
N THR A 152 1.93 7.62 -16.03
CA THR A 152 1.53 6.27 -15.70
C THR A 152 1.81 6.00 -14.22
N ILE A 153 0.80 5.54 -13.50
CA ILE A 153 0.90 5.16 -12.09
C ILE A 153 0.60 3.67 -11.99
N ILE A 154 1.49 2.93 -11.32
CA ILE A 154 1.29 1.51 -11.03
C ILE A 154 1.11 1.36 -9.52
N MET A 155 0.01 0.73 -9.11
CA MET A 155 -0.25 0.50 -7.68
C MET A 155 -1.16 -0.71 -7.44
N ASP A 156 -1.10 -1.24 -6.23
CA ASP A 156 -2.11 -2.18 -5.74
C ASP A 156 -3.28 -1.42 -5.09
N ILE A 157 -4.50 -1.94 -5.27
CA ILE A 157 -5.71 -1.42 -4.63
C ILE A 157 -6.09 -2.42 -3.53
N LEU A 158 -5.95 -1.99 -2.28
CA LEU A 158 -6.31 -2.80 -1.11
C LEU A 158 -7.71 -2.39 -0.60
N PRO A 159 -8.62 -3.34 -0.32
CA PRO A 159 -10.02 -3.07 0.03
C PRO A 159 -10.22 -2.41 1.39
N HIS A 160 -9.38 -2.73 2.39
CA HIS A 160 -9.43 -2.08 3.71
C HIS A 160 -8.91 -0.63 3.67
N LYS A 161 -8.24 -0.21 2.59
CA LYS A 161 -7.64 1.13 2.46
C LYS A 161 -8.47 2.00 1.52
N ASN A 162 -8.70 3.25 1.92
CA ASN A 162 -9.10 4.29 0.98
C ASN A 162 -7.85 4.72 0.19
N ASN A 163 -7.65 4.12 -0.98
CA ASN A 163 -6.44 4.37 -1.78
C ASN A 163 -6.49 5.79 -2.36
N PHE A 164 -5.73 6.69 -1.71
CA PHE A 164 -5.36 7.98 -2.27
C PHE A 164 -4.26 7.74 -3.30
N ILE A 165 -4.57 7.98 -4.56
CA ILE A 165 -3.66 7.63 -5.65
C ILE A 165 -2.58 8.69 -5.83
N TYR A 166 -3.01 9.95 -5.94
CA TYR A 166 -2.15 10.96 -6.53
C TYR A 166 -2.65 12.37 -6.28
N SER A 167 -1.73 13.25 -5.89
CA SER A 167 -1.89 14.70 -5.84
C SER A 167 -1.07 15.28 -6.98
N PHE A 168 -1.70 15.88 -8.00
CA PHE A 168 -0.96 16.67 -8.99
C PHE A 168 -1.41 18.12 -9.01
N TYR A 169 -0.43 19.01 -9.19
CA TYR A 169 -0.60 20.44 -9.40
C TYR A 169 -0.44 20.72 -10.88
N LYS A 170 -1.54 20.80 -11.63
CA LYS A 170 -1.49 21.25 -13.03
C LYS A 170 -2.60 22.26 -13.31
N ASN A 171 -2.32 23.22 -14.19
CA ASN A 171 -3.28 24.22 -14.64
C ASN A 171 -4.46 23.59 -15.41
N TYR A 172 -4.26 22.38 -15.94
CA TYR A 172 -5.21 21.66 -16.80
C TYR A 172 -5.60 20.31 -16.19
N MET A 173 -6.89 19.98 -16.30
CA MET A 173 -7.44 18.68 -15.92
C MET A 173 -7.01 17.63 -16.97
N PRO A 174 -6.65 16.39 -16.58
CA PRO A 174 -6.54 15.28 -17.51
C PRO A 174 -7.84 15.13 -18.30
N LYS A 175 -7.76 14.72 -19.57
CA LYS A 175 -8.97 14.39 -20.34
C LYS A 175 -9.63 13.20 -19.68
N LYS A 176 -10.93 13.29 -19.37
CA LYS A 176 -11.74 12.09 -19.12
C LYS A 176 -11.94 11.35 -20.46
N PRO A 177 -12.03 10.01 -20.45
CA PRO A 177 -11.88 9.12 -19.30
C PRO A 177 -10.41 8.82 -18.98
N PHE A 178 -10.10 8.60 -17.70
CA PHE A 178 -8.84 7.97 -17.31
C PHE A 178 -8.83 6.55 -17.86
N LYS A 179 -7.75 6.13 -18.52
CA LYS A 179 -7.62 4.75 -18.98
C LYS A 179 -6.95 3.97 -17.86
N ILE A 180 -7.64 2.96 -17.36
CA ILE A 180 -7.06 2.02 -16.41
C ILE A 180 -6.84 0.74 -17.17
N ILE A 181 -5.58 0.38 -17.29
CA ILE A 181 -5.18 -0.86 -17.90
C ILE A 181 -4.94 -1.82 -16.75
N ASN A 182 -5.84 -2.77 -16.57
CA ASN A 182 -5.59 -3.87 -15.65
C ASN A 182 -4.59 -4.80 -16.33
N THR A 183 -3.29 -4.63 -16.06
CA THR A 183 -2.23 -5.37 -16.74
C THR A 183 -2.01 -6.76 -16.12
N ASN A 184 -3.08 -7.50 -15.83
CA ASN A 184 -2.94 -8.92 -15.50
C ASN A 184 -2.65 -9.79 -16.74
N LEU A 185 -1.85 -9.27 -17.66
CA LEU A 185 -1.35 -9.97 -18.83
C LEU A 185 0.18 -9.94 -18.79
N GLN A 186 0.76 -10.78 -17.93
CA GLN A 186 1.93 -11.63 -18.20
C GLN A 186 2.28 -12.49 -16.97
#